data_AF-A0A5N5HLX7-F1
#
_entry.id   AF-A0A5N5HLX7-F1
#
_cell.length_a   1.000
_cell.length_b   1.000
_cell.length_c   1.000
_cell.angle_alpha   90.00
_cell.angle_beta   90.00
_cell.angle_gamma   90.00
#
_symmetry.space_group_name_H-M   'P 1'
#
loop_
_entity.id
_entity.type
_entity.pdbx_description
1 polymer ?
#
loop_
_entity_poly.entity_id
_entity_poly.type
_entity_poly.pdbx_seq_one_letter_code
_entity_poly.pdbx_strand_id
1 'polypeptide(L)'
;MNNECIDAPKLENFDYEQIFLSNCVLENAKSLVKATIHFDEHFACECPVHASRVTTLLLQICNVKCLSLAAHCLELSVCQLPAFANLSQLKLVLNACCSWWAEFLQRSPVLEYLVLDFDVFSSCGFESELVREYPHFQFKLPRVRWNPPDFVPSCLLTHLKTICITGLMGRPHEMEVAKFLLENVKVLEKNDNTYLSWYFAYEEGIIQEVFDVSSGFEHMRG
;
A
#
# COMPACT_ATOMS: atom_id res chain seq x y z
N MET A 1 -28.08 0.11 -12.02
CA MET A 1 -26.83 0.86 -11.81
C MET A 1 -26.10 0.87 -13.13
N ASN A 2 -25.79 2.05 -13.67
CA ASN A 2 -25.13 2.18 -14.97
C ASN A 2 -23.64 1.89 -14.78
N ASN A 3 -23.07 1.03 -15.63
CA ASN A 3 -21.62 0.85 -15.68
C ASN A 3 -21.03 2.03 -16.45
N GLU A 4 -20.00 2.66 -15.90
CA GLU A 4 -19.23 3.67 -16.62
C GLU A 4 -18.19 2.94 -17.47
N CYS A 5 -18.41 2.94 -18.78
CA CYS A 5 -17.47 2.37 -19.74
C CYS A 5 -16.63 3.49 -20.34
N ILE A 6 -15.31 3.36 -20.22
CA ILE A 6 -14.34 4.28 -20.79
C ILE A 6 -13.63 3.55 -21.94
N ASP A 7 -13.99 3.87 -23.18
CA ASP A 7 -13.26 3.39 -24.37
C ASP A 7 -12.18 4.42 -24.74
N ALA A 8 -10.94 4.12 -24.35
CA ALA A 8 -9.81 5.00 -24.57
C ALA A 8 -8.55 4.18 -24.94
N PRO A 9 -8.43 3.71 -26.19
CA PRO A 9 -7.41 2.73 -26.61
C PRO A 9 -5.97 3.26 -26.65
N LYS A 10 -5.78 4.55 -26.40
CA LYS A 10 -4.46 5.22 -26.29
C LYS A 10 -4.23 5.82 -24.91
N LEU A 11 -5.08 5.49 -23.93
CA LEU A 11 -4.94 6.01 -22.57
C LEU A 11 -3.69 5.42 -21.93
N GLU A 12 -2.75 6.27 -21.55
CA GLU A 12 -1.50 5.85 -20.91
C GLU A 12 -1.54 6.03 -19.39
N ASN A 13 -2.33 6.98 -18.89
CA ASN A 13 -2.45 7.31 -17.48
C ASN A 13 -3.91 7.23 -17.06
N PHE A 14 -4.19 6.48 -16.00
CA PHE A 14 -5.51 6.36 -15.42
C PHE A 14 -5.48 6.83 -13.97
N ASP A 15 -6.40 7.72 -13.60
CA ASP A 15 -6.58 8.17 -12.23
C ASP A 15 -8.03 7.91 -11.82
N TYR A 16 -8.21 7.26 -10.68
CA TYR A 16 -9.50 6.84 -10.18
C TYR A 16 -9.57 7.09 -8.68
N GLU A 17 -10.20 8.21 -8.34
CA GLU A 17 -10.51 8.61 -6.99
C GLU A 17 -12.02 8.58 -6.79
N GLN A 18 -12.48 7.70 -5.91
CA GLN A 18 -13.89 7.59 -5.57
C GLN A 18 -14.06 7.26 -4.09
N ILE A 19 -15.02 7.96 -3.47
CA ILE A 19 -15.51 7.59 -2.13
C ILE A 19 -16.24 6.25 -2.21
N PHE A 20 -16.98 5.99 -3.32
CA PHE A 20 -17.62 4.71 -3.55
C PHE A 20 -17.23 4.05 -4.87
N LEU A 21 -16.83 2.78 -4.81
CA LEU A 21 -16.43 2.03 -6.00
C LEU A 21 -17.64 1.79 -6.93
N SER A 22 -17.75 2.61 -7.99
CA SER A 22 -18.69 2.38 -9.09
C SER A 22 -18.22 1.22 -9.98
N ASN A 23 -19.12 0.70 -10.82
CA ASN A 23 -18.74 -0.28 -11.83
C ASN A 23 -18.00 0.46 -12.97
N CYS A 24 -16.67 0.58 -12.84
CA CYS A 24 -15.81 1.15 -13.86
C CYS A 24 -15.24 0.04 -14.75
N VAL A 25 -15.42 0.20 -16.07
CA VAL A 25 -14.85 -0.69 -17.10
C VAL A 25 -14.02 0.14 -18.07
N LEU A 26 -12.72 -0.17 -18.13
CA LEU A 26 -11.73 0.34 -19.06
C LEU A 26 -11.69 -0.57 -20.29
N GLU A 27 -12.41 -0.18 -21.34
CA GLU A 27 -12.29 -0.81 -22.64
C GLU A 27 -10.92 -0.42 -23.24
N ASN A 28 -10.13 -1.43 -23.64
CA ASN A 28 -8.82 -1.28 -24.26
C ASN A 28 -7.69 -0.72 -23.36
N ALA A 29 -7.63 -1.17 -22.10
CA ALA A 29 -6.58 -0.84 -21.12
C ALA A 29 -5.11 -1.23 -21.49
N LYS A 30 -4.84 -1.75 -22.69
CA LYS A 30 -3.51 -2.25 -23.11
C LYS A 30 -2.45 -1.16 -23.22
N SER A 31 -2.85 0.08 -23.46
CA SER A 31 -1.95 1.23 -23.55
C SER A 31 -1.58 1.81 -22.18
N LEU A 32 -2.22 1.37 -21.09
CA LEU A 32 -2.00 1.93 -19.76
C LEU A 32 -0.58 1.61 -19.28
N VAL A 33 0.14 2.68 -18.93
CA VAL A 33 1.48 2.63 -18.36
C VAL A 33 1.42 2.92 -16.86
N LYS A 34 0.53 3.82 -16.44
CA LYS A 34 0.40 4.27 -15.06
C LYS A 34 -1.06 4.26 -14.60
N ALA A 35 -1.28 3.81 -13.36
CA ALA A 35 -2.57 3.93 -12.69
C ALA A 35 -2.42 4.52 -11.29
N THR A 36 -3.37 5.37 -10.89
CA THR A 36 -3.57 5.84 -9.51
C THR A 36 -4.98 5.45 -9.09
N ILE A 37 -5.11 4.79 -7.95
CA ILE A 37 -6.38 4.31 -7.42
C ILE A 37 -6.47 4.69 -5.94
N HIS A 38 -7.58 5.31 -5.54
CA HIS A 38 -7.86 5.68 -4.17
C HIS A 38 -9.25 5.17 -3.74
N PHE A 39 -9.30 4.35 -2.69
CA PHE A 39 -10.52 3.84 -2.04
C PHE A 39 -10.58 4.29 -0.58
N ASP A 40 -11.61 5.06 -0.24
CA ASP A 40 -11.85 5.59 1.10
C ASP A 40 -12.95 4.81 1.89
N GLU A 41 -13.28 3.58 1.46
CA GLU A 41 -14.35 2.77 2.10
C GLU A 41 -13.82 1.84 3.20
N HIS A 42 -13.74 2.33 4.43
CA HIS A 42 -13.36 1.47 5.58
C HIS A 42 -14.41 0.39 5.94
N PHE A 43 -15.69 0.62 5.63
CA PHE A 43 -16.80 -0.26 6.05
C PHE A 43 -17.22 -1.31 5.01
N ALA A 44 -16.63 -1.29 3.81
CA ALA A 44 -17.04 -2.16 2.71
C ALA A 44 -16.18 -3.43 2.55
N CYS A 45 -15.17 -3.63 3.41
CA CYS A 45 -14.25 -4.77 3.39
C CYS A 45 -14.94 -6.13 3.21
N GLU A 46 -16.02 -6.33 3.98
CA GLU A 46 -16.74 -7.60 4.05
C GLU A 46 -17.83 -7.73 2.99
N CYS A 47 -18.04 -6.70 2.15
CA CYS A 47 -19.06 -6.72 1.11
C CYS A 47 -18.54 -7.47 -0.13
N PRO A 48 -19.13 -8.62 -0.52
CA PRO A 48 -18.65 -9.39 -1.68
C PRO A 48 -18.72 -8.61 -3.00
N VAL A 49 -19.67 -7.68 -3.12
CA VAL A 49 -19.82 -6.81 -4.30
C VAL A 49 -18.65 -5.83 -4.40
N HIS A 50 -18.22 -5.26 -3.26
CA HIS A 50 -17.05 -4.38 -3.23
C HIS A 50 -15.78 -5.14 -3.62
N ALA A 51 -15.54 -6.30 -3.01
CA ALA A 51 -14.40 -7.16 -3.34
C ALA A 51 -14.35 -7.56 -4.82
N SER A 52 -15.50 -7.88 -5.42
CA SER A 52 -15.62 -8.19 -6.84
C SER A 52 -15.28 -6.98 -7.74
N ARG A 53 -15.71 -5.78 -7.36
CA ARG A 53 -15.39 -4.53 -8.10
C ARG A 53 -13.91 -4.19 -8.03
N VAL A 54 -13.32 -4.27 -6.85
CA VAL A 54 -11.87 -4.12 -6.65
C VAL A 54 -11.11 -5.10 -7.53
N THR A 55 -11.44 -6.38 -7.46
CA THR A 55 -10.81 -7.45 -8.26
C THR A 55 -10.92 -7.14 -9.76
N THR A 56 -12.10 -6.72 -10.21
CA THR A 56 -12.36 -6.38 -11.61
C THR A 56 -11.55 -5.18 -12.06
N LEU A 57 -11.42 -4.13 -11.24
CA LEU A 57 -10.62 -2.95 -11.55
C LEU A 57 -9.12 -3.30 -11.59
N LEU A 58 -8.61 -4.02 -10.59
CA LEU A 58 -7.21 -4.44 -10.54
C LEU A 58 -6.82 -5.32 -11.74
N LEU A 59 -7.72 -6.21 -12.18
CA LEU A 59 -7.51 -7.03 -13.38
C LEU A 59 -7.34 -6.19 -14.66
N GLN A 60 -8.03 -5.06 -14.75
CA GLN A 60 -7.97 -4.19 -15.93
C GLN A 60 -6.66 -3.39 -16.00
N ILE A 61 -6.05 -3.10 -14.84
CA ILE A 61 -4.81 -2.33 -14.74
C ILE A 61 -3.57 -3.19 -14.46
N CYS A 62 -3.67 -4.52 -14.47
CA CYS A 62 -2.59 -5.40 -14.02
C CYS A 62 -1.30 -5.34 -14.87
N ASN A 63 -1.36 -4.76 -16.08
CA ASN A 63 -0.22 -4.65 -16.99
C ASN A 63 0.57 -3.34 -16.85
N VAL A 64 0.15 -2.41 -15.98
CA VAL A 64 0.83 -1.12 -15.79
C VAL A 64 2.25 -1.30 -15.25
N LYS A 65 3.11 -0.32 -15.54
CA LYS A 65 4.49 -0.25 -14.99
C LYS A 65 4.54 0.51 -13.67
N CYS A 66 3.64 1.48 -13.51
CA CYS A 66 3.56 2.34 -12.34
C CYS A 66 2.17 2.27 -11.71
N LEU A 67 2.08 1.94 -10.43
CA LEU A 67 0.81 1.91 -9.69
C LEU A 67 0.94 2.70 -8.39
N SER A 68 -0.02 3.59 -8.14
CA SER A 68 -0.28 4.15 -6.81
C SER A 68 -1.62 3.62 -6.32
N LEU A 69 -1.64 3.00 -5.15
CA LEU A 69 -2.84 2.39 -4.57
C LEU A 69 -3.01 2.83 -3.13
N ALA A 70 -4.10 3.53 -2.86
CA ALA A 70 -4.58 3.83 -1.52
C ALA A 70 -5.87 3.03 -1.29
N ALA A 71 -5.85 2.14 -0.31
CA ALA A 71 -7.01 1.31 -0.01
C ALA A 71 -7.09 1.07 1.50
N HIS A 72 -8.19 1.53 2.12
CA HIS A 72 -8.44 1.33 3.56
C HIS A 72 -8.65 -0.14 3.94
N CYS A 73 -9.00 -1.01 2.97
CA CYS A 73 -9.21 -2.42 3.24
C CYS A 73 -9.27 -3.25 1.96
N LEU A 74 -8.30 -4.15 1.77
CA LEU A 74 -8.35 -5.19 0.75
C LEU A 74 -8.38 -6.53 1.46
N GLU A 75 -9.57 -7.07 1.70
CA GLU A 75 -9.69 -8.39 2.32
C GLU A 75 -9.32 -9.46 1.29
N LEU A 76 -8.10 -9.99 1.40
CA LEU A 76 -7.52 -10.96 0.46
C LEU A 76 -8.20 -12.34 0.52
N SER A 77 -9.01 -12.62 1.55
CA SER A 77 -9.87 -13.81 1.61
C SER A 77 -10.99 -13.75 0.57
N VAL A 78 -11.41 -12.55 0.16
CA VAL A 78 -12.53 -12.30 -0.77
C VAL A 78 -12.04 -11.70 -2.09
N CYS A 79 -11.00 -10.85 -2.04
CA CYS A 79 -10.42 -10.20 -3.22
C CYS A 79 -9.38 -11.10 -3.89
N GLN A 80 -9.52 -11.32 -5.20
CA GLN A 80 -8.51 -12.04 -5.98
C GLN A 80 -7.54 -11.04 -6.61
N LEU A 81 -6.33 -10.91 -6.05
CA LEU A 81 -5.32 -10.04 -6.66
C LEU A 81 -4.76 -10.67 -7.95
N PRO A 82 -4.72 -9.93 -9.05
CA PRO A 82 -4.04 -10.38 -10.27
C PRO A 82 -2.52 -10.37 -10.08
N ALA A 83 -1.81 -11.05 -10.99
CA ALA A 83 -0.37 -10.90 -11.10
C ALA A 83 -0.04 -9.56 -11.78
N PHE A 84 0.90 -8.82 -11.21
CA PHE A 84 1.42 -7.55 -11.72
C PHE A 84 2.81 -7.76 -12.32
N ALA A 85 2.86 -8.55 -13.39
CA ALA A 85 4.12 -9.06 -13.96
C ALA A 85 5.03 -7.98 -14.56
N ASN A 86 4.49 -6.80 -14.88
CA ASN A 86 5.22 -5.68 -15.48
C ASN A 86 5.45 -4.52 -14.52
N LEU A 87 4.98 -4.63 -13.28
CA LEU A 87 4.96 -3.53 -12.34
C LEU A 87 6.36 -3.30 -11.76
N SER A 88 6.99 -2.18 -12.14
CA SER A 88 8.32 -1.80 -11.69
C SER A 88 8.31 -0.72 -10.61
N GLN A 89 7.23 0.07 -10.51
CA GLN A 89 7.06 1.11 -9.51
C GLN A 89 5.72 0.99 -8.80
N LEU A 90 5.74 0.92 -7.47
CA LEU A 90 4.56 0.77 -6.64
C LEU A 90 4.59 1.78 -5.49
N LYS A 91 3.54 2.57 -5.35
CA LYS A 91 3.22 3.31 -4.14
C LYS A 91 2.00 2.67 -3.47
N LEU A 92 2.14 2.26 -2.22
CA LEU A 92 1.02 1.82 -1.38
C LEU A 92 0.80 2.84 -0.28
N VAL A 93 -0.42 3.34 -0.15
CA VAL A 93 -0.83 4.10 1.03
C VAL A 93 -1.44 3.11 2.03
N LEU A 94 -0.73 2.91 3.15
CA LEU A 94 -1.07 1.91 4.15
C LEU A 94 -1.83 2.55 5.31
N ASN A 95 -2.92 1.88 5.67
CA ASN A 95 -3.70 2.18 6.85
C ASN A 95 -3.38 1.19 7.97
N ALA A 96 -3.56 1.60 9.23
CA ALA A 96 -3.16 0.78 10.37
C ALA A 96 -3.79 -0.61 10.33
N CYS A 97 -5.03 -0.77 9.87
CA CYS A 97 -5.75 -2.05 9.85
C CYS A 97 -5.34 -3.04 8.74
N CYS A 98 -4.33 -2.74 7.91
CA CYS A 98 -4.10 -3.45 6.65
C CYS A 98 -2.82 -4.29 6.62
N SER A 99 -2.94 -5.60 6.38
CA SER A 99 -1.83 -6.54 6.16
C SER A 99 -1.68 -7.00 4.70
N TRP A 100 -2.46 -6.44 3.76
CA TRP A 100 -2.54 -6.92 2.38
C TRP A 100 -1.33 -6.58 1.50
N TRP A 101 -0.49 -5.64 1.95
CA TRP A 101 0.67 -5.15 1.20
C TRP A 101 1.62 -6.27 0.81
N ALA A 102 1.84 -7.27 1.67
CA ALA A 102 2.81 -8.35 1.42
C ALA A 102 2.38 -9.27 0.26
N GLU A 103 1.09 -9.62 0.18
CA GLU A 103 0.55 -10.36 -0.96
C GLU A 103 0.68 -9.54 -2.24
N PHE A 104 0.43 -8.23 -2.18
CA PHE A 104 0.59 -7.35 -3.33
C PHE A 104 2.02 -7.36 -3.87
N LEU A 105 3.01 -7.28 -2.96
CA LEU A 105 4.43 -7.41 -3.31
C LEU A 105 4.73 -8.79 -3.91
N GLN A 106 4.16 -9.86 -3.36
CA GLN A 106 4.35 -11.22 -3.88
C GLN A 106 3.82 -11.37 -5.32
N ARG A 107 2.78 -10.62 -5.68
CA ARG A 107 2.23 -10.58 -7.06
C ARG A 107 3.00 -9.65 -8.00
N SER A 108 4.04 -8.97 -7.52
CA SER A 108 4.81 -7.97 -8.26
C SER A 108 6.29 -8.36 -8.37
N PRO A 109 6.64 -9.49 -9.02
CA PRO A 109 7.96 -10.12 -8.90
C PRO A 109 9.13 -9.29 -9.44
N VAL A 110 8.87 -8.34 -10.34
CA VAL A 110 9.88 -7.48 -10.99
C VAL A 110 9.92 -6.06 -10.41
N LEU A 111 9.29 -5.85 -9.25
CA LEU A 111 9.21 -4.52 -8.63
C LEU A 111 10.61 -3.99 -8.31
N GLU A 112 10.91 -2.78 -8.78
CA GLU A 112 12.20 -2.11 -8.58
C GLU A 112 12.10 -0.96 -7.57
N TYR A 113 10.97 -0.26 -7.51
CA TYR A 113 10.76 0.90 -6.65
C TYR A 113 9.49 0.71 -5.82
N LEU A 114 9.64 0.74 -4.49
CA LEU A 114 8.54 0.66 -3.54
C LEU A 114 8.46 1.94 -2.72
N VAL A 115 7.28 2.55 -2.66
CA VAL A 115 6.92 3.58 -1.69
C VAL A 115 5.84 3.02 -0.78
N LEU A 116 6.09 3.00 0.51
CA LEU A 116 5.07 2.75 1.53
C LEU A 116 4.78 4.06 2.25
N ASP A 117 3.56 4.52 2.16
CA ASP A 117 3.11 5.78 2.72
C ASP A 117 2.09 5.48 3.82
N PHE A 118 2.47 5.65 5.08
CA PHE A 118 1.56 5.43 6.19
C PHE A 118 0.60 6.62 6.30
N ASP A 119 -0.70 6.35 6.19
CA ASP A 119 -1.69 7.39 6.32
C ASP A 119 -1.74 7.89 7.77
N VAL A 120 -1.37 9.16 7.93
CA VAL A 120 -1.34 9.89 9.20
C VAL A 120 -2.77 10.20 9.68
N PHE A 121 -3.71 10.35 8.74
CA PHE A 121 -5.11 10.69 9.01
C PHE A 121 -6.03 9.48 9.08
N SER A 122 -5.46 8.28 8.94
CA SER A 122 -6.15 7.00 8.99
C SER A 122 -7.15 6.93 10.15
N SER A 123 -8.44 6.91 9.81
CA SER A 123 -9.55 6.74 10.76
C SER A 123 -9.46 5.42 11.54
N CYS A 124 -8.67 4.47 11.06
CA CYS A 124 -8.38 3.16 11.63
C CYS A 124 -7.71 3.21 13.02
N GLY A 125 -7.27 4.40 13.46
CA GLY A 125 -6.61 4.64 14.74
C GLY A 125 -7.30 5.66 15.65
N PHE A 126 -8.48 6.17 15.29
CA PHE A 126 -9.25 7.10 16.14
C PHE A 126 -9.92 6.37 17.33
N GLU A 127 -9.12 5.74 18.20
CA GLU A 127 -9.56 5.45 19.57
C GLU A 127 -9.61 6.72 20.43
N SER A 128 -8.92 7.82 20.07
CA SER A 128 -8.62 8.87 21.05
C SER A 128 -9.71 9.94 21.22
N GLU A 129 -10.28 10.46 20.13
CA GLU A 129 -11.20 11.62 20.23
C GLU A 129 -12.68 11.22 20.35
N LEU A 130 -13.16 10.31 19.51
CA LEU A 130 -14.58 9.91 19.53
C LEU A 130 -14.95 9.07 20.76
N VAL A 131 -14.03 8.27 21.30
CA VAL A 131 -14.27 7.48 22.52
C VAL A 131 -14.40 8.38 23.75
N ARG A 132 -13.75 9.55 23.75
CA ARG A 132 -13.89 10.55 24.83
C ARG A 132 -15.24 11.26 24.76
N GLU A 133 -15.76 11.52 23.57
CA GLU A 133 -17.01 12.26 23.37
C GLU A 133 -18.25 11.36 23.44
N TYR A 134 -18.14 10.07 23.06
CA TYR A 134 -19.26 9.12 23.03
C TYR A 134 -18.90 7.75 23.65
N PRO A 135 -18.78 7.65 24.99
CA PRO A 135 -18.40 6.42 25.71
C PRO A 135 -19.38 5.23 25.54
N HIS A 136 -20.55 5.45 24.93
CA HIS A 136 -21.53 4.41 24.63
C HIS A 136 -21.35 3.76 23.25
N PHE A 137 -20.60 4.38 22.33
CA PHE A 137 -20.20 3.78 21.06
C PHE A 137 -18.94 2.94 21.28
N GLN A 138 -19.11 1.74 21.85
CA GLN A 138 -18.02 0.77 22.00
C GLN A 138 -17.69 0.09 20.67
N PHE A 139 -17.28 0.84 19.65
CA PHE A 139 -16.46 0.26 18.59
C PHE A 139 -15.06 0.08 19.16
N LYS A 140 -14.84 -1.05 19.86
CA LYS A 140 -13.47 -1.53 20.07
C LYS A 140 -12.94 -1.93 18.70
N LEU A 141 -12.32 -0.99 18.00
CA LEU A 141 -11.48 -1.37 16.88
C LEU A 141 -10.44 -2.34 17.45
N PRO A 142 -10.30 -3.55 16.88
CA PRO A 142 -9.31 -4.49 17.38
C PRO A 142 -7.98 -3.77 17.37
N ARG A 143 -7.27 -3.77 18.51
CA ARG A 143 -5.88 -3.29 18.57
C ARG A 143 -5.18 -3.89 17.37
N VAL A 144 -4.77 -3.06 16.44
CA VAL A 144 -4.06 -3.50 15.24
C VAL A 144 -2.81 -4.19 15.75
N ARG A 145 -2.85 -5.51 15.81
CA ARG A 145 -1.68 -6.33 16.07
C ARG A 145 -1.04 -6.52 14.72
N TRP A 146 0.22 -6.12 14.62
CA TRP A 146 1.07 -6.55 13.53
C TRP A 146 0.96 -8.07 13.38
N ASN A 147 0.60 -8.52 12.19
CA ASN A 147 0.64 -9.91 11.81
C ASN A 147 1.65 -10.02 10.66
N PRO A 148 2.89 -10.47 10.94
CA PRO A 148 3.89 -10.57 9.90
C PRO A 148 3.43 -11.57 8.83
N PRO A 149 3.78 -11.34 7.55
CA PRO A 149 3.55 -12.32 6.51
C PRO A 149 4.33 -13.62 6.79
N ASP A 150 3.74 -14.77 6.48
CA ASP A 150 4.40 -16.09 6.62
C ASP A 150 5.50 -16.34 5.55
N PHE A 151 5.67 -15.39 4.63
CA PHE A 151 6.60 -15.48 3.51
C PHE A 151 7.29 -14.14 3.26
N VAL A 152 8.42 -14.18 2.57
CA VAL A 152 9.12 -12.99 2.10
C VAL A 152 8.77 -12.76 0.63
N PRO A 153 8.16 -11.62 0.26
CA PRO A 153 7.84 -11.34 -1.13
C PRO A 153 9.08 -11.43 -2.03
N SER A 154 8.99 -12.20 -3.11
CA SER A 154 10.14 -12.49 -3.99
C SER A 154 10.82 -11.24 -4.57
N CYS A 155 10.06 -10.16 -4.79
CA CYS A 155 10.59 -8.90 -5.31
C CYS A 155 11.59 -8.24 -4.35
N LEU A 156 11.40 -8.37 -3.03
CA LEU A 156 12.31 -7.83 -2.01
C LEU A 156 13.69 -8.48 -2.08
N LEU A 157 13.77 -9.71 -2.57
CA LEU A 157 14.99 -10.51 -2.63
C LEU A 157 15.71 -10.41 -3.98
N THR A 158 15.08 -9.85 -5.02
CA THR A 158 15.55 -10.01 -6.41
C THR A 158 15.73 -8.69 -7.16
N HIS A 159 14.66 -7.93 -7.36
CA HIS A 159 14.61 -6.80 -8.31
C HIS A 159 14.52 -5.44 -7.64
N LEU A 160 14.16 -5.39 -6.35
CA LEU A 160 13.97 -4.12 -5.66
C LEU A 160 15.29 -3.36 -5.57
N LYS A 161 15.27 -2.07 -5.92
CA LYS A 161 16.43 -1.16 -5.90
C LYS A 161 16.23 -0.02 -4.93
N THR A 162 15.00 0.34 -4.62
CA THR A 162 14.71 1.50 -3.77
C THR A 162 13.46 1.23 -2.95
N ILE A 163 13.55 1.54 -1.65
CA ILE A 163 12.40 1.62 -0.76
C ILE A 163 12.34 3.03 -0.19
N CYS A 164 11.16 3.63 -0.24
CA CYS A 164 10.83 4.85 0.46
C CYS A 164 9.71 4.54 1.45
N ILE A 165 9.88 4.93 2.71
CA ILE A 165 8.85 4.79 3.75
C ILE A 165 8.49 6.19 4.26
N THR A 166 7.28 6.66 3.98
CA THR A 166 6.79 7.99 4.35
C THR A 166 5.66 7.89 5.37
N GLY A 167 5.34 9.01 6.04
CA GLY A 167 4.19 9.09 6.95
C GLY A 167 4.37 8.33 8.26
N LEU A 168 5.60 8.00 8.65
CA LEU A 168 5.88 7.31 9.91
C LEU A 168 5.53 8.22 11.10
N MET A 169 4.63 7.74 11.94
CA MET A 169 4.21 8.40 13.19
C MET A 169 4.78 7.70 14.44
N GLY A 170 5.69 6.73 14.25
CA GLY A 170 6.29 5.96 15.35
C GLY A 170 5.36 4.89 15.92
N ARG A 171 4.25 4.55 15.25
CA ARG A 171 3.30 3.55 15.76
C ARG A 171 3.90 2.15 15.69
N PRO A 172 3.67 1.26 16.67
CA PRO A 172 4.32 -0.05 16.70
C PRO A 172 4.16 -0.88 15.42
N HIS A 173 2.97 -0.89 14.81
CA HIS A 173 2.75 -1.64 13.57
C HIS A 173 3.55 -1.08 12.38
N GLU A 174 3.75 0.24 12.30
CA GLU A 174 4.54 0.88 11.24
C GLU A 174 6.01 0.47 11.37
N MET A 175 6.52 0.51 12.60
CA MET A 175 7.90 0.12 12.90
C MET A 175 8.14 -1.36 12.57
N GLU A 176 7.18 -2.24 12.86
CA GLU A 176 7.28 -3.67 12.53
C GLU A 176 7.26 -3.94 11.02
N VAL A 177 6.41 -3.24 10.25
CA VAL A 177 6.42 -3.29 8.77
C VAL A 177 7.78 -2.84 8.23
N ALA A 178 8.25 -1.68 8.68
CA ALA A 178 9.52 -1.11 8.25
C ALA A 178 10.68 -2.06 8.56
N LYS A 179 10.73 -2.58 9.79
CA LYS A 179 11.73 -3.55 10.23
C LYS A 179 11.71 -4.82 9.38
N PHE A 180 10.52 -5.39 9.12
CA PHE A 180 10.39 -6.57 8.28
C PHE A 180 10.98 -6.35 6.89
N LEU A 181 10.65 -5.21 6.25
CA LEU A 181 11.17 -4.90 4.92
C LEU A 181 12.69 -4.79 4.97
N LEU A 182 13.22 -4.01 5.90
CA LEU A 182 14.66 -3.77 6.03
C LEU A 182 15.44 -5.06 6.28
N GLU A 183 14.94 -5.95 7.15
CA GLU A 183 15.57 -7.23 7.44
C GLU A 183 15.62 -8.17 6.22
N ASN A 184 14.61 -8.11 5.35
CA ASN A 184 14.50 -8.98 4.18
C ASN A 184 15.13 -8.40 2.91
N VAL A 185 15.42 -7.11 2.93
CA VAL A 185 16.05 -6.37 1.83
C VAL A 185 17.58 -6.50 1.87
N LYS A 186 18.14 -7.25 2.83
CA LYS A 186 19.59 -7.51 2.99
C LYS A 186 20.32 -8.06 1.76
N VAL A 187 19.61 -8.54 0.73
CA VAL A 187 20.24 -8.87 -0.57
C VAL A 187 20.78 -7.63 -1.28
N LEU A 188 20.24 -6.44 -0.95
CA LEU A 188 20.60 -5.16 -1.55
C LEU A 188 21.90 -4.55 -1.00
N GLU A 189 22.42 -5.02 0.14
CA GLU A 189 23.76 -4.66 0.64
C GLU A 189 24.89 -5.07 -0.32
N LYS A 190 24.61 -5.97 -1.29
CA LYS A 190 25.58 -6.38 -2.32
C LYS A 190 25.58 -5.52 -3.58
N ASN A 191 24.60 -4.64 -3.76
CA ASN A 191 24.48 -3.79 -4.95
C ASN A 191 24.62 -2.32 -4.51
N ASP A 192 25.73 -1.68 -4.89
CA ASP A 192 26.14 -0.30 -4.52
C ASP A 192 25.14 0.84 -4.88
N ASN A 193 23.90 0.54 -5.29
CA ASN A 193 22.93 1.50 -5.84
C ASN A 193 21.57 1.48 -5.12
N THR A 194 21.50 1.01 -3.87
CA THR A 194 20.24 0.94 -3.10
C THR A 194 20.10 2.10 -2.12
N TYR A 195 18.97 2.80 -2.18
CA TYR A 195 18.68 3.93 -1.30
C TYR A 195 17.45 3.65 -0.43
N LEU A 196 17.55 3.95 0.86
CA LEU A 196 16.42 4.04 1.78
C LEU A 196 16.16 5.51 2.07
N SER A 197 14.91 5.94 1.93
CA SER A 197 14.51 7.27 2.38
C SER A 197 13.32 7.16 3.31
N TRP A 198 13.36 7.91 4.41
CA TRP A 198 12.26 7.98 5.34
C TRP A 198 11.91 9.42 5.72
N TYR A 199 10.65 9.59 6.10
CA TYR A 199 10.11 10.86 6.56
C TYR A 199 9.36 10.62 7.86
N PHE A 200 9.87 11.15 8.96
CA PHE A 200 9.17 11.19 10.23
C PHE A 200 8.34 12.47 10.31
N ALA A 201 7.07 12.33 10.67
CA ALA A 201 6.25 13.48 11.08
C ALA A 201 6.26 13.54 12.62
N TYR A 202 7.00 14.51 13.17
CA TYR A 202 6.92 14.85 14.59
C TYR A 202 5.94 16.03 14.77
N GLU A 203 5.42 16.22 15.99
CA GLU A 203 4.57 17.39 16.33
C GLU A 203 5.25 18.74 16.01
N GLU A 204 6.57 18.78 15.86
CA GLU A 204 7.35 19.98 15.53
C GLU A 204 7.84 20.08 14.05
N GLY A 205 7.47 19.15 13.16
CA GLY A 205 7.77 19.23 11.72
C GLY A 205 8.13 17.89 11.05
N ILE A 206 8.26 17.93 9.71
CA ILE A 206 8.70 16.78 8.89
C ILE A 206 10.23 16.78 8.82
N ILE A 207 10.86 15.71 9.34
CA ILE A 207 12.29 15.47 9.18
C ILE A 207 12.47 14.46 8.04
N GLN A 208 13.17 14.89 6.98
CA GLN A 208 13.61 14.01 5.90
C GLN A 208 14.98 13.45 6.27
N GLU A 209 15.09 12.13 6.20
CA GLU A 209 16.33 11.45 6.45
C GLU A 209 16.52 10.37 5.37
N VAL A 210 17.65 10.42 4.67
CA VAL A 210 18.02 9.46 3.62
C VAL A 210 19.21 8.68 4.14
N PHE A 211 19.06 7.37 4.26
CA PHE A 211 20.11 6.49 4.75
C PHE A 211 20.53 5.50 3.68
N ASP A 212 21.83 5.27 3.60
CA ASP A 212 22.37 4.07 2.95
C ASP A 212 21.96 2.86 3.82
N VAL A 213 21.57 1.74 3.19
CA VAL A 213 21.19 0.48 3.86
C VAL A 213 22.24 0.07 4.89
N SER A 214 23.52 0.31 4.62
CA SER A 214 24.64 0.01 5.52
C SER A 214 24.65 0.81 6.83
N SER A 215 23.97 1.97 6.87
CA SER A 215 23.93 2.90 8.01
C SER A 215 22.61 2.90 8.81
N GLY A 216 21.51 2.41 8.22
CA GLY A 216 20.17 2.52 8.81
C GLY A 216 19.86 1.56 9.97
N PHE A 217 20.58 0.43 10.08
CA PHE A 217 20.28 -0.60 11.09
C PHE A 217 20.64 -0.19 12.53
N GLU A 218 21.55 0.76 12.74
CA GLU A 218 21.98 1.15 14.09
C GLU A 218 20.97 2.08 14.80
N HIS A 219 20.14 2.82 14.04
CA HIS A 219 19.25 3.83 14.62
C HIS A 219 17.93 3.25 15.15
N MET A 220 17.42 2.15 14.58
CA MET A 220 16.18 1.49 15.04
C MET A 220 16.37 0.59 16.28
N ARG A 221 17.57 0.53 16.84
CA ARG A 221 17.88 -0.25 18.05
C ARG A 221 17.88 0.58 19.35
N GLY A 222 17.59 1.88 19.27
CA GLY A 222 17.53 2.82 20.40
C GLY A 222 16.15 2.94 21.02
#